data_AF-A0A3Q9IG67-F1
#
_entry.id   AF-A0A3Q9IG67-F1
#
_cell.length_a   1.000
_cell.length_b   1.000
_cell.length_c   1.000
_cell.angle_alpha   90.00
_cell.angle_beta   90.00
_cell.angle_gamma   90.00
#
_symmetry.space_group_name_H-M   'P 1'
#
loop_
_entity.id
_entity.type
_entity.pdbx_description
1 polymer ?
#
loop_
_entity_poly.entity_id
_entity_poly.type
_entity_poly.pdbx_seq_one_letter_code
_entity_poly.pdbx_strand_id
1 'polypeptide(L)'
;MLLLILAVLQTSAPAEEARAKLQSCQTTDKGWVCHYQLPTEMTVKPLEGPPPVVAPPASVELSPAPPAKPEPEAPVADKPADLSRQTRLIARCGDAKWYSVCLPGERKEAQLLKEAAAKSAALRAKVTGLLSENRCDEAVKAALEGGDLPLAREARAFCAPQR
;
A
#
# COMPACT_ATOMS: atom_id res chain seq x y z
N MET A 1 28.80 -4.46 65.37
CA MET A 1 27.50 -3.88 64.98
C MET A 1 27.28 -4.13 63.50
N LEU A 2 26.71 -5.30 63.22
CA LEU A 2 26.71 -5.99 61.93
C LEU A 2 25.26 -6.08 61.40
N LEU A 3 24.51 -4.99 61.49
CA LEU A 3 23.04 -4.96 61.32
C LEU A 3 22.57 -3.67 60.63
N LEU A 4 23.30 -3.20 59.62
CA LEU A 4 22.93 -1.99 58.86
C LEU A 4 22.97 -2.17 57.34
N ILE A 5 23.14 -3.40 56.83
CA ILE A 5 23.36 -3.65 55.38
C ILE A 5 22.21 -4.43 54.70
N LEU A 6 21.16 -4.89 55.40
CA LEU A 6 20.28 -5.94 54.86
C LEU A 6 18.83 -5.61 54.49
N ALA A 7 18.37 -4.36 54.44
CA ALA A 7 16.92 -4.11 54.31
C ALA A 7 16.44 -3.13 53.23
N VAL A 8 17.26 -2.76 52.25
CA VAL A 8 16.76 -1.97 51.09
C VAL A 8 17.34 -2.49 49.76
N LEU A 9 17.46 -3.81 49.61
CA LEU A 9 17.22 -4.43 48.30
C LEU A 9 15.70 -4.61 48.19
N GLN A 10 14.97 -3.50 47.99
CA GLN A 10 13.66 -3.61 47.38
C GLN A 10 13.92 -3.94 45.91
N THR A 11 13.86 -5.23 45.65
CA THR A 11 13.63 -5.87 44.37
C THR A 11 12.69 -5.01 43.52
N SER A 12 13.24 -4.24 42.58
CA SER A 12 12.45 -3.77 41.44
C SER A 12 12.13 -5.02 40.62
N ALA A 13 10.96 -5.59 40.86
CA ALA A 13 10.37 -6.53 39.91
C ALA A 13 10.38 -5.86 38.53
N PRO A 14 10.76 -6.56 37.45
CA PRO A 14 10.59 -6.01 36.12
C PRO A 14 9.11 -5.67 35.98
N ALA A 15 8.81 -4.40 35.70
CA ALA A 15 7.46 -3.98 35.40
C ALA A 15 6.99 -4.81 34.21
N GLU A 16 6.05 -5.74 34.46
CA GLU A 16 5.38 -6.46 33.39
C GLU A 16 4.71 -5.41 32.50
N GLU A 17 5.22 -5.23 31.29
CA GLU A 17 4.53 -4.44 30.28
C GLU A 17 3.15 -5.06 30.07
N ALA A 18 2.11 -4.30 30.41
CA ALA A 18 0.73 -4.73 30.28
C ALA A 18 0.38 -4.83 28.78
N ARG A 19 0.68 -5.99 28.18
CA ARG A 19 0.42 -6.27 26.76
C ARG A 19 -1.00 -6.80 26.60
N ALA A 20 -1.67 -6.34 25.54
CA ALA A 20 -2.98 -6.86 25.17
C ALA A 20 -2.87 -8.36 24.87
N LYS A 21 -3.63 -9.17 25.62
CA LYS A 21 -3.63 -10.62 25.43
C LYS A 21 -4.64 -10.98 24.35
N LEU A 22 -4.19 -11.69 23.32
CA LEU A 22 -5.06 -12.21 22.28
C LEU A 22 -5.97 -13.27 22.90
N GLN A 23 -7.29 -13.07 22.82
CA GLN A 23 -8.25 -14.03 23.34
C GLN A 23 -8.63 -15.07 22.29
N SER A 24 -9.03 -14.61 21.11
CA SER A 24 -9.41 -15.51 20.01
C SER A 24 -9.25 -14.80 18.68
N CYS A 25 -8.95 -15.56 17.63
CA CYS A 25 -9.12 -15.09 16.26
C CYS A 25 -10.13 -16.00 15.58
N GLN A 26 -11.12 -15.39 14.93
CA GLN A 26 -12.13 -16.10 14.16
C GLN A 26 -12.04 -15.66 12.70
N THR A 27 -12.21 -16.61 11.79
CA THR A 27 -12.27 -16.34 10.36
C THR A 27 -13.71 -16.01 9.99
N THR A 28 -13.94 -14.83 9.42
CA THR A 28 -15.24 -14.41 8.88
C THR A 28 -15.14 -14.23 7.37
N ASP A 29 -16.27 -14.12 6.67
CA ASP A 29 -16.31 -13.90 5.20
C ASP A 29 -15.59 -12.62 4.75
N LYS A 30 -15.31 -11.71 5.69
CA LYS A 30 -14.59 -10.45 5.47
C LYS A 30 -13.13 -10.48 5.93
N GLY A 31 -12.65 -11.61 6.44
CA GLY A 31 -11.28 -11.80 6.92
C GLY A 31 -11.17 -12.25 8.38
N TRP A 32 -9.94 -12.31 8.87
CA TRP A 32 -9.63 -12.71 10.24
C TRP A 32 -9.93 -11.57 11.21
N VAL A 33 -10.78 -11.82 12.20
CA VAL A 33 -11.08 -10.89 13.28
C VAL A 33 -10.47 -11.44 14.56
N CYS A 34 -9.50 -10.72 15.11
CA CYS A 34 -8.86 -11.06 16.37
C CYS A 34 -9.40 -10.19 17.50
N HIS A 35 -9.91 -10.85 18.53
CA HIS A 35 -10.39 -10.21 19.76
C HIS A 35 -9.24 -10.14 20.75
N TYR A 36 -8.89 -8.91 21.14
CA TYR A 36 -7.86 -8.63 22.14
C TYR A 36 -8.52 -8.11 23.41
N GLN A 37 -8.07 -8.62 24.56
CA GLN A 37 -8.44 -8.05 25.84
C GLN A 37 -7.36 -7.03 26.24
N LEU A 38 -7.76 -5.76 26.29
CA LEU A 38 -6.93 -4.68 26.78
C LEU A 38 -6.93 -4.69 28.31
N PRO A 39 -5.77 -4.59 28.97
CA PRO A 39 -5.71 -4.45 30.42
C PRO A 39 -6.32 -3.09 30.83
N THR A 40 -7.12 -3.11 31.90
CA THR A 40 -7.85 -1.94 32.41
C THR A 40 -6.93 -0.90 33.07
N GLU A 41 -5.76 -1.34 33.53
CA GLU A 41 -4.76 -0.51 34.23
C GLU A 41 -3.69 -0.04 33.22
N MET A 42 -3.93 1.09 32.55
CA MET A 42 -2.95 1.71 31.64
C MET A 42 -2.13 2.75 32.41
N THR A 43 -0.98 2.36 32.95
CA THR A 43 -0.04 3.32 33.56
C THR A 43 0.76 4.02 32.47
N VAL A 44 0.31 5.19 32.02
CA VAL A 44 1.04 6.04 31.07
C VAL A 44 2.22 6.67 31.80
N LYS A 45 3.44 6.20 31.50
CA LYS A 45 4.67 6.83 32.00
C LYS A 45 5.08 7.96 31.04
N PRO A 46 5.18 9.23 31.50
CA PRO A 46 5.69 10.31 30.67
C PRO A 46 7.12 10.00 30.20
N LEU A 47 7.38 10.18 28.91
CA LEU A 47 8.67 9.88 28.28
C LEU A 47 9.63 11.05 28.51
N GLU A 48 10.27 11.10 29.69
CA GLU A 48 11.41 12.00 29.94
C GLU A 48 12.72 11.28 29.62
N GLY A 49 13.27 11.56 28.43
CA GLY A 49 14.62 11.16 28.03
C GLY A 49 14.80 11.07 26.50
N PRO A 50 16.01 11.38 25.97
CA PRO A 50 16.29 11.26 24.54
C PRO A 50 16.16 9.81 24.04
N PRO A 51 15.84 9.57 22.76
CA PRO A 51 15.47 8.25 22.25
C PRO A 51 16.62 7.26 22.39
N PRO A 52 16.38 6.01 22.86
CA PRO A 52 17.39 4.97 22.81
C PRO A 52 17.66 4.57 21.34
N VAL A 53 18.93 4.63 20.94
CA VAL A 53 19.42 4.07 19.68
C VAL A 53 19.37 2.54 19.80
N VAL A 54 18.38 1.92 19.17
CA VAL A 54 18.26 0.45 19.12
C VAL A 54 19.15 -0.06 17.98
N ALA A 55 20.22 -0.76 18.34
CA ALA A 55 21.01 -1.56 17.42
C ALA A 55 20.20 -2.78 16.94
N PRO A 56 20.31 -3.20 15.67
CA PRO A 56 19.58 -4.37 15.16
C PRO A 56 20.16 -5.67 15.77
N PRO A 57 19.32 -6.61 16.26
CA PRO A 57 19.83 -7.93 16.65
C PRO A 57 20.20 -8.76 15.41
N ALA A 58 21.30 -9.50 15.56
CA ALA A 58 21.86 -10.42 14.60
C ALA A 58 20.97 -11.66 14.36
N SER A 59 20.99 -12.11 13.10
CA SER A 59 20.74 -13.45 12.56
C SER A 59 19.67 -14.34 13.22
N VAL A 60 18.58 -14.57 12.48
CA VAL A 60 17.64 -15.68 12.71
C VAL A 60 17.93 -16.79 11.70
N GLU A 61 18.20 -17.99 12.23
CA GLU A 61 18.45 -19.25 11.54
C GLU A 61 17.23 -19.69 10.70
N LEU A 62 17.47 -20.14 9.45
CA LEU A 62 16.45 -20.66 8.53
C LEU A 62 16.26 -22.18 8.68
N SER A 63 15.02 -22.63 8.90
CA SER A 63 14.55 -23.98 8.53
C SER A 63 13.02 -24.12 8.65
N PRO A 64 12.34 -25.01 7.89
CA PRO A 64 12.13 -25.04 6.43
C PRO A 64 10.63 -24.82 6.03
N ALA A 65 10.37 -24.46 4.76
CA ALA A 65 9.02 -24.32 4.13
C ALA A 65 8.30 -25.69 3.96
N PRO A 66 6.97 -25.86 3.67
CA PRO A 66 5.99 -25.03 2.87
C PRO A 66 4.52 -25.04 3.45
N PRO A 67 3.40 -24.62 2.78
CA PRO A 67 3.17 -24.19 1.39
C PRO A 67 2.39 -22.87 1.17
N ALA A 68 2.43 -22.46 -0.11
CA ALA A 68 1.55 -21.53 -0.82
C ALA A 68 1.53 -20.07 -0.33
N LYS A 69 2.49 -19.33 -0.86
CA LYS A 69 2.46 -17.87 -1.06
C LYS A 69 1.07 -17.43 -1.56
N PRO A 70 0.36 -16.51 -0.89
CA PRO A 70 -0.74 -15.80 -1.51
C PRO A 70 -0.18 -15.03 -2.70
N GLU A 71 -0.78 -15.28 -3.84
CA GLU A 71 -0.60 -14.54 -5.08
C GLU A 71 -0.61 -13.02 -4.77
N PRO A 72 0.34 -12.23 -5.33
CA PRO A 72 0.27 -10.78 -5.21
C PRO A 72 -1.12 -10.34 -5.68
N GLU A 73 -1.86 -9.63 -4.82
CA GLU A 73 -3.14 -9.03 -5.21
C GLU A 73 -2.94 -8.32 -6.54
N ALA A 74 -3.59 -8.85 -7.57
CA ALA A 74 -3.69 -8.18 -8.84
C ALA A 74 -4.22 -6.77 -8.57
N PRO A 75 -3.70 -5.74 -9.24
CA PRO A 75 -4.22 -4.39 -9.09
C PRO A 75 -5.73 -4.47 -9.27
N VAL A 76 -6.46 -4.06 -8.22
CA VAL A 76 -7.93 -4.06 -8.21
C VAL A 76 -8.36 -3.39 -9.50
N ALA A 77 -8.89 -4.16 -10.43
CA ALA A 77 -9.42 -3.61 -11.66
C ALA A 77 -10.52 -2.63 -11.23
N ASP A 78 -10.30 -1.35 -11.49
CA ASP A 78 -11.26 -0.29 -11.19
C ASP A 78 -12.64 -0.75 -11.69
N LYS A 79 -13.60 -0.86 -10.76
CA LYS A 79 -14.92 -1.37 -11.11
C LYS A 79 -15.50 -0.45 -12.19
N PRO A 80 -16.27 -0.98 -13.16
CA PRO A 80 -16.82 -0.16 -14.24
C PRO A 80 -17.71 1.01 -13.75
N ALA A 81 -18.32 0.85 -12.58
CA ALA A 81 -19.06 1.90 -11.90
C ALA A 81 -18.17 3.06 -11.40
N ASP A 82 -16.97 2.74 -10.90
CA ASP A 82 -16.00 3.72 -10.40
C ASP A 82 -15.38 4.51 -11.55
N LEU A 83 -15.03 3.85 -12.66
CA LEU A 83 -14.59 4.52 -13.89
C LEU A 83 -15.66 5.50 -14.41
N SER A 84 -16.92 5.07 -14.46
CA SER A 84 -18.02 5.92 -14.90
C SER A 84 -18.21 7.15 -14.00
N ARG A 85 -18.06 7.00 -12.68
CA ARG A 85 -18.07 8.12 -11.72
C ARG A 85 -16.91 9.07 -11.99
N GLN A 86 -15.69 8.54 -12.12
CA GLN A 86 -14.48 9.31 -12.40
C GLN A 86 -14.61 10.10 -13.71
N THR A 87 -15.11 9.48 -14.79
CA THR A 87 -15.33 10.16 -16.08
C THR A 87 -16.31 11.33 -15.95
N ARG A 88 -17.41 11.15 -15.21
CA ARG A 88 -18.39 12.24 -14.97
C ARG A 88 -17.78 13.37 -14.14
N LEU A 89 -16.93 13.04 -13.16
CA LEU A 89 -16.24 14.03 -12.35
C LEU A 89 -15.25 14.85 -13.18
N ILE A 90 -14.45 14.19 -14.03
CA ILE A 90 -13.55 14.87 -14.98
C ILE A 90 -14.36 15.77 -15.92
N ALA A 91 -15.46 15.27 -16.51
CA ALA A 91 -16.26 16.04 -17.46
C ALA A 91 -16.89 17.30 -16.86
N ARG A 92 -17.27 17.25 -15.58
CA ARG A 92 -17.88 18.40 -14.88
C ARG A 92 -16.86 19.35 -14.27
N CYS A 93 -15.80 18.80 -13.68
CA CYS A 93 -14.92 19.54 -12.78
C CYS A 93 -13.45 19.59 -13.24
N GLY A 94 -13.07 18.84 -14.28
CA GLY A 94 -11.68 18.72 -14.74
C GLY A 94 -11.11 19.98 -15.40
N ASP A 95 -11.96 20.90 -15.86
CA ASP A 95 -11.55 22.22 -16.39
C ASP A 95 -12.22 23.39 -15.66
N ALA A 96 -12.88 23.08 -14.54
CA ALA A 96 -13.72 24.03 -13.85
C ALA A 96 -12.85 25.00 -13.03
N LYS A 97 -13.07 26.31 -13.23
CA LYS A 97 -12.36 27.36 -12.49
C LYS A 97 -12.89 27.51 -11.06
N TRP A 98 -12.21 28.30 -10.24
CA TRP A 98 -12.53 28.48 -8.81
C TRP A 98 -13.97 28.95 -8.53
N TYR A 99 -14.58 29.65 -9.48
CA TYR A 99 -15.96 30.17 -9.42
C TYR A 99 -17.03 29.17 -9.90
N SER A 100 -16.65 27.95 -10.27
CA SER A 100 -17.59 26.91 -10.69
C SER A 100 -18.32 26.27 -9.50
N VAL A 101 -19.41 25.57 -9.80
CA VAL A 101 -20.24 24.84 -8.82
C VAL A 101 -19.50 23.67 -8.16
N CYS A 102 -18.40 23.20 -8.77
CA CYS A 102 -17.60 22.10 -8.22
C CYS A 102 -16.91 22.50 -6.92
N LEU A 103 -16.90 21.62 -5.93
CA LEU A 103 -16.19 21.88 -4.68
C LEU A 103 -14.65 21.92 -4.90
N PRO A 104 -13.87 22.64 -4.07
CA PRO A 104 -12.42 22.66 -4.19
C PRO A 104 -11.76 21.27 -4.21
N GLY A 105 -12.26 20.35 -3.39
CA GLY A 105 -11.80 18.96 -3.35
C GLY A 105 -12.09 18.20 -4.66
N GLU A 106 -13.31 18.32 -5.18
CA GLU A 106 -13.72 17.70 -6.45
C GLU A 106 -12.92 18.21 -7.64
N ARG A 107 -12.58 19.51 -7.66
CA ARG A 107 -11.72 20.07 -8.71
C ARG A 107 -10.32 19.45 -8.66
N LYS A 108 -9.73 19.31 -7.47
CA LYS A 108 -8.42 18.70 -7.30
C LYS A 108 -8.44 17.22 -7.70
N GLU A 109 -9.46 16.47 -7.26
CA GLU A 109 -9.66 15.07 -7.64
C GLU A 109 -9.83 14.94 -9.16
N ALA A 110 -10.70 15.75 -9.77
CA ALA A 110 -10.94 15.75 -11.21
C ALA A 110 -9.67 16.07 -12.01
N GLN A 111 -8.85 17.02 -11.57
CA GLN A 111 -7.57 17.33 -12.22
C GLN A 111 -6.58 16.17 -12.13
N LEU A 112 -6.43 15.56 -10.96
CA LEU A 112 -5.55 14.39 -10.80
C LEU A 112 -5.99 13.22 -11.68
N LEU A 113 -7.29 12.95 -11.72
CA LEU A 113 -7.87 11.92 -12.58
C LEU A 113 -7.68 12.24 -14.08
N LYS A 114 -7.86 13.51 -14.46
CA LYS A 114 -7.64 13.99 -15.84
C LYS A 114 -6.17 13.82 -16.25
N GLU A 115 -5.24 14.21 -15.39
CA GLU A 115 -3.80 14.06 -15.62
C GLU A 115 -3.39 12.59 -15.73
N ALA A 116 -3.91 11.72 -14.86
CA ALA A 116 -3.67 10.29 -14.93
C ALA A 116 -4.20 9.69 -16.25
N ALA A 117 -5.42 10.04 -16.63
CA ALA A 117 -6.01 9.63 -17.91
C ALA A 117 -5.17 10.12 -19.11
N ALA A 118 -4.75 11.39 -19.10
CA ALA A 118 -3.90 11.97 -20.14
C ALA A 118 -2.54 11.27 -20.26
N LYS A 119 -1.90 10.92 -19.12
CA LYS A 119 -0.65 10.14 -19.11
C LYS A 119 -0.84 8.76 -19.74
N SER A 120 -1.92 8.06 -19.38
CA SER A 120 -2.22 6.74 -19.98
C SER A 120 -2.52 6.85 -21.49
N ALA A 121 -3.22 7.89 -21.92
CA ALA A 121 -3.53 8.13 -23.33
C ALA A 121 -2.27 8.47 -24.14
N ALA A 122 -1.37 9.30 -23.58
CA ALA A 122 -0.09 9.62 -24.19
C ALA A 122 0.81 8.38 -24.32
N LEU A 123 0.84 7.52 -23.30
CA LEU A 123 1.55 6.24 -23.36
C LEU A 123 1.02 5.36 -24.49
N ARG A 124 -0.31 5.18 -24.56
CA ARG A 124 -0.95 4.43 -25.65
C ARG A 124 -0.61 5.01 -27.01
N ALA A 125 -0.71 6.33 -27.18
CA ALA A 125 -0.36 7.00 -28.42
C ALA A 125 1.10 6.75 -28.83
N LYS A 126 2.05 6.83 -27.89
CA LYS A 126 3.47 6.52 -28.12
C LYS A 126 3.67 5.07 -28.55
N VAL A 127 3.06 4.12 -27.83
CA VAL A 127 3.16 2.69 -28.15
C VAL A 127 2.55 2.42 -29.54
N THR A 128 1.38 2.96 -29.84
CA THR A 128 0.74 2.80 -31.16
C THR A 128 1.56 3.42 -32.28
N GLY A 129 2.23 4.55 -32.03
CA GLY A 129 3.15 5.17 -32.98
C GLY A 129 4.33 4.25 -33.29
N LEU A 130 4.99 3.70 -32.25
CA LEU A 130 6.09 2.76 -32.41
C LEU A 130 5.66 1.46 -33.12
N LEU A 131 4.45 0.96 -32.83
CA LEU A 131 3.88 -0.19 -33.53
C LEU A 131 3.63 0.11 -35.01
N SER A 132 3.18 1.32 -35.36
CA SER A 132 2.98 1.73 -36.76
C SER A 132 4.30 1.87 -37.54
N GLU A 133 5.40 2.19 -36.85
CA GLU A 133 6.76 2.20 -37.39
C GLU A 133 7.41 0.80 -37.43
N ASN A 134 6.67 -0.26 -37.06
CA ASN A 134 7.15 -1.63 -36.95
C ASN A 134 8.29 -1.83 -35.93
N ARG A 135 8.40 -0.92 -34.94
CA ARG A 135 9.43 -0.93 -33.89
C ARG A 135 8.91 -1.67 -32.65
N CYS A 136 8.73 -2.97 -32.82
CA CYS A 136 8.09 -3.86 -31.84
C CYS A 136 8.78 -3.87 -30.47
N ASP A 137 10.10 -4.03 -30.41
CA ASP A 137 10.84 -4.10 -29.15
C ASP A 137 10.74 -2.79 -28.35
N GLU A 138 10.77 -1.67 -29.07
CA GLU A 138 10.67 -0.35 -28.46
C GLU A 138 9.25 -0.04 -27.98
N ALA A 139 8.23 -0.48 -28.70
CA ALA A 139 6.83 -0.36 -28.29
C ALA A 139 6.58 -1.12 -26.98
N VAL A 140 7.06 -2.35 -26.88
CA VAL A 140 6.94 -3.18 -25.68
C VAL A 140 7.72 -2.56 -24.53
N LYS A 141 8.95 -2.09 -24.78
CA LYS A 141 9.76 -1.41 -23.77
C LYS A 141 9.06 -0.15 -23.25
N ALA A 142 8.53 0.69 -24.13
CA ALA A 142 7.82 1.90 -23.75
C ALA A 142 6.58 1.59 -22.89
N ALA A 143 5.82 0.55 -23.21
CA ALA A 143 4.67 0.12 -22.42
C ALA A 143 5.07 -0.34 -21.00
N LEU A 144 6.17 -1.09 -20.89
CA LEU A 144 6.71 -1.55 -19.60
C LEU A 144 7.26 -0.41 -18.75
N GLU A 145 7.99 0.53 -19.36
CA GLU A 145 8.47 1.75 -18.67
C GLU A 145 7.32 2.62 -18.19
N GLY A 146 6.21 2.64 -18.92
CA GLY A 146 4.97 3.32 -18.54
C GLY A 146 4.14 2.59 -17.47
N GLY A 147 4.55 1.38 -17.05
CA GLY A 147 3.85 0.60 -16.03
C GLY A 147 2.55 -0.07 -16.48
N ASP A 148 2.21 -0.01 -17.77
CA ASP A 148 0.97 -0.58 -18.32
C ASP A 148 1.25 -2.01 -18.85
N LEU A 149 1.15 -2.99 -17.94
CA LEU A 149 1.34 -4.41 -18.24
C LEU A 149 0.35 -4.97 -19.28
N PRO A 150 -0.97 -4.67 -19.25
CA PRO A 150 -1.87 -5.15 -20.29
C PRO A 150 -1.50 -4.56 -21.66
N LEU A 151 -1.15 -3.27 -21.74
CA LEU A 151 -0.69 -2.65 -22.99
C LEU A 151 0.59 -3.30 -23.52
N ALA A 152 1.53 -3.67 -22.65
CA ALA A 152 2.74 -4.38 -23.07
C ALA A 152 2.43 -5.78 -23.63
N ARG A 153 1.42 -6.48 -23.09
CA ARG A 153 0.96 -7.77 -23.63
C ARG A 153 0.30 -7.60 -24.99
N GLU A 154 -0.54 -6.59 -25.15
CA GLU A 154 -1.18 -6.25 -26.43
C GLU A 154 -0.14 -5.93 -27.51
N ALA A 155 0.85 -5.10 -27.20
CA ALA A 155 1.95 -4.77 -28.11
C ALA A 155 2.75 -6.02 -28.54
N ARG A 156 3.03 -6.94 -27.61
CA ARG A 156 3.69 -8.22 -27.93
C ARG A 156 2.83 -9.10 -28.82
N ALA A 157 1.53 -9.19 -28.56
CA ALA A 157 0.61 -9.99 -29.34
C ALA A 157 0.49 -9.46 -30.78
N PHE A 158 0.48 -8.13 -30.95
CA PHE A 158 0.48 -7.51 -32.27
C PHE A 158 1.74 -7.84 -33.08
N CYS A 159 2.90 -7.87 -32.40
CA CYS A 159 4.20 -8.15 -33.01
C CYS A 159 4.55 -9.64 -33.11
N ALA A 160 3.70 -10.53 -32.59
CA ALA A 160 3.91 -11.97 -32.76
C ALA A 160 3.71 -12.32 -34.25
N PRO A 161 4.54 -13.20 -34.82
CA PRO A 161 4.31 -13.70 -36.17
C PRO A 161 2.93 -14.37 -36.18
N GLN A 162 1.98 -13.78 -36.93
CA GLN A 162 0.65 -14.32 -37.13
C GLN A 162 0.82 -15.74 -37.68
N ARG A 163 0.50 -16.73 -36.83
CA ARG A 163 0.61 -18.14 -37.18
C ARG A 163 -0.61 -18.61 -37.95
#